data_AF-A0A673GT63-F1
#
_entry.id   AF-A0A673GT63-F1
#
_cell.length_a   1.000
_cell.length_b   1.000
_cell.length_c   1.000
_cell.angle_alpha   90.00
_cell.angle_beta   90.00
_cell.angle_gamma   90.00
#
_symmetry.space_group_name_H-M   'P 1'
#
loop_
_entity.id
_entity.type
_entity.pdbx_description
1 polymer ?
#
loop_
_entity_poly.entity_id
_entity_poly.type
_entity_poly.pdbx_seq_one_letter_code
_entity_poly.pdbx_strand_id
1 'polypeptide(L)'
;MSTLTKRSRRSEAPAERWSNAEEKEEKTDGTDEEQDTDSKSLRLTLMEEILLLGLKDKEVLVKSSAPTGDVLLDEALKHIKNTEPPEDVASWIELLTGETWNPLKLHFQMRNVRERLAKSLVEKGVLSTEKQNFLLFDMTTHPLTDSSEKERLVQRLQDSLLERWTNDWRRMSRRMLALILLAHAADVLENTLSSLSDERYDTVCSRSRSLLEANPDLESAKVTTPAEEMIWAVLAAFNRS
;
A
#
# COMPACT_ATOMS: atom_id res chain seq x y z
N MET A 1 -67.95 7.22 24.04
CA MET A 1 -67.38 8.50 24.51
C MET A 1 -66.28 8.90 23.53
N SER A 2 -66.24 10.03 22.82
CA SER A 2 -67.14 11.18 22.68
C SER A 2 -66.93 11.84 21.28
N THR A 3 -68.04 12.10 20.60
CA THR A 3 -68.45 13.17 19.63
C THR A 3 -67.41 14.10 18.97
N LEU A 4 -67.31 14.20 17.62
CA LEU A 4 -68.09 15.01 16.63
C LEU A 4 -67.99 16.54 16.79
N THR A 5 -67.58 17.29 15.73
CA THR A 5 -68.34 18.41 15.09
C THR A 5 -67.65 18.91 13.81
N LYS A 6 -68.37 18.91 12.70
CA LYS A 6 -68.06 19.58 11.42
C LYS A 6 -69.19 20.58 11.17
N ARG A 7 -68.92 21.85 10.82
CA ARG A 7 -69.95 22.73 10.25
C ARG A 7 -69.39 23.79 9.30
N SER A 8 -70.12 23.90 8.20
CA SER A 8 -69.98 24.74 7.01
C SER A 8 -70.62 26.13 7.19
N ARG A 9 -70.16 27.14 6.44
CA ARG A 9 -71.05 28.09 5.75
C ARG A 9 -70.35 28.84 4.60
N ARG A 10 -71.16 29.14 3.57
CA ARG A 10 -70.88 29.72 2.24
C ARG A 10 -71.78 30.95 2.07
N SER A 11 -71.28 31.99 1.38
CA SER A 11 -71.95 33.06 0.58
C SER A 11 -71.05 34.31 0.60
N GLU A 12 -70.86 35.18 -0.39
CA GLU A 12 -71.47 35.51 -1.70
C GLU A 12 -70.52 36.54 -2.40
N ALA A 13 -70.58 36.67 -3.74
CA ALA A 13 -70.02 37.80 -4.53
C ALA A 13 -71.18 38.79 -4.86
N PRO A 14 -71.10 39.83 -5.74
CA PRO A 14 -70.00 40.41 -6.55
C PRO A 14 -70.02 41.98 -6.63
N ALA A 15 -69.11 42.59 -7.43
CA ALA A 15 -69.36 43.71 -8.39
C ALA A 15 -68.18 44.72 -8.54
N GLU A 16 -67.58 44.69 -9.75
CA GLU A 16 -67.17 45.79 -10.66
C GLU A 16 -66.72 47.17 -10.11
N ARG A 17 -65.66 47.78 -10.73
CA ARG A 17 -65.71 49.07 -11.47
C ARG A 17 -64.35 49.83 -11.61
N TRP A 18 -63.85 49.96 -12.86
CA TRP A 18 -62.96 50.99 -13.51
C TRP A 18 -61.64 51.44 -12.79
N SER A 19 -60.50 51.75 -13.42
CA SER A 19 -60.11 52.14 -14.80
C SER A 19 -58.56 52.16 -14.95
N ASN A 20 -58.10 52.00 -16.19
CA ASN A 20 -56.74 52.17 -16.71
C ASN A 20 -55.97 53.42 -16.21
N ALA A 21 -54.64 53.28 -16.03
CA ALA A 21 -53.65 54.29 -16.44
C ALA A 21 -52.23 53.68 -16.54
N GLU A 22 -51.77 53.57 -17.79
CA GLU A 22 -50.43 53.90 -18.29
C GLU A 22 -49.22 52.98 -17.99
N GLU A 23 -48.70 52.48 -19.12
CA GLU A 23 -47.42 51.82 -19.37
C GLU A 23 -46.21 52.66 -18.93
N LYS A 24 -45.19 51.98 -18.41
CA LYS A 24 -43.79 52.26 -18.75
C LYS A 24 -43.01 50.95 -18.75
N GLU A 25 -42.66 50.51 -19.96
CA GLU A 25 -41.63 49.51 -20.19
C GLU A 25 -40.27 50.07 -19.73
N GLU A 26 -39.56 49.32 -18.89
CA GLU A 26 -38.11 49.44 -18.76
C GLU A 26 -37.52 48.04 -18.86
N LYS A 27 -36.72 47.87 -19.91
CA LYS A 27 -36.12 46.64 -20.39
C LYS A 27 -34.78 46.47 -19.70
N THR A 28 -34.63 45.50 -18.81
CA THR A 28 -33.32 45.03 -18.35
C THR A 28 -33.11 43.61 -18.83
N ASP A 29 -32.23 43.54 -19.83
CA ASP A 29 -31.58 42.37 -20.39
C ASP A 29 -30.80 41.63 -19.30
N GLY A 30 -31.00 40.32 -19.22
CA GLY A 30 -30.47 39.46 -18.17
C GLY A 30 -30.57 38.01 -18.62
N THR A 31 -29.89 37.69 -19.72
CA THR A 31 -29.44 36.33 -20.01
C THR A 31 -28.53 35.86 -18.90
N ASP A 32 -28.99 34.89 -18.12
CA ASP A 32 -28.18 33.83 -17.54
C ASP A 32 -29.09 32.59 -17.45
N GLU A 33 -29.24 31.92 -18.60
CA GLU A 33 -29.57 30.49 -18.58
C GLU A 33 -28.37 29.77 -17.97
N GLU A 34 -28.35 29.63 -16.64
CA GLU A 34 -27.58 28.57 -16.00
C GLU A 34 -28.16 27.25 -16.49
N GLN A 35 -27.58 26.74 -17.58
CA GLN A 35 -27.75 25.37 -18.00
C GLN A 35 -27.32 24.48 -16.84
N ASP A 36 -28.33 23.85 -16.24
CA ASP A 36 -28.26 22.76 -15.29
C ASP A 36 -27.32 21.68 -15.85
N THR A 37 -26.04 21.77 -15.49
CA THR A 37 -25.01 20.79 -15.84
C THR A 37 -24.92 19.69 -14.77
N ASP A 38 -26.04 19.30 -14.14
CA ASP A 38 -26.06 18.12 -13.29
C ASP A 38 -26.18 16.87 -14.16
N SER A 39 -25.06 16.51 -14.78
CA SER A 39 -24.89 15.27 -15.52
C SER A 39 -25.03 14.09 -14.57
N LYS A 40 -26.27 13.60 -14.39
CA LYS A 40 -26.65 12.31 -13.78
C LYS A 40 -25.56 11.73 -12.88
N SER A 41 -25.28 12.40 -11.76
CA SER A 41 -24.43 11.82 -10.73
C SER A 41 -25.08 10.51 -10.29
N LEU A 42 -24.39 9.39 -10.47
CA LEU A 42 -24.85 8.12 -9.92
C LEU A 42 -25.03 8.32 -8.43
N ARG A 43 -26.27 8.20 -7.94
CA ARG A 43 -26.55 8.25 -6.50
C ARG A 43 -26.04 6.96 -5.88
N LEU A 44 -24.87 7.06 -5.30
CA LEU A 44 -24.28 5.99 -4.51
C LEU A 44 -24.88 6.05 -3.11
N THR A 45 -25.20 4.89 -2.55
CA THR A 45 -25.47 4.74 -1.13
C THR A 45 -24.18 4.95 -0.34
N LEU A 46 -24.29 5.34 0.94
CA LEU A 46 -23.11 5.46 1.80
C LEU A 46 -22.26 4.20 1.81
N MET A 47 -22.86 3.01 1.71
CA MET A 47 -22.13 1.75 1.64
C MET A 47 -21.39 1.57 0.31
N GLU A 48 -21.97 2.01 -0.82
CA GLU A 48 -21.30 2.00 -2.12
C GLU A 48 -20.17 3.04 -2.19
N GLU A 49 -20.34 4.22 -1.58
CA GLU A 49 -19.28 5.23 -1.46
C GLU A 49 -18.13 4.74 -0.57
N ILE A 50 -18.46 4.11 0.57
CA ILE A 50 -17.48 3.47 1.46
C ILE A 50 -16.76 2.33 0.75
N LEU A 51 -17.49 1.50 -0.01
CA LEU A 51 -16.90 0.44 -0.81
C LEU A 51 -15.96 1.02 -1.89
N LEU A 52 -16.40 2.05 -2.62
CA LEU A 52 -15.62 2.72 -3.66
C LEU A 52 -14.38 3.43 -3.12
N LEU A 53 -14.44 3.95 -1.88
CA LEU A 53 -13.27 4.48 -1.18
C LEU A 53 -12.22 3.40 -0.91
N GLY A 54 -12.62 2.14 -0.75
CA GLY A 54 -11.73 0.99 -0.55
C GLY A 54 -11.14 0.38 -1.82
N LEU A 55 -11.67 0.69 -3.02
CA LEU A 55 -11.27 0.05 -4.29
C LEU A 55 -10.02 0.65 -4.97
N LYS A 56 -9.23 1.48 -4.28
CA LYS A 56 -8.06 2.16 -4.87
C LYS A 56 -6.75 1.38 -4.69
N ASP A 57 -6.79 0.09 -4.90
CA ASP A 57 -5.59 -0.72 -4.78
C ASP A 57 -4.90 -0.83 -6.14
N LYS A 58 -3.62 -0.45 -6.16
CA LYS A 58 -2.80 -0.49 -7.37
C LYS A 58 -2.54 -1.96 -7.72
N GLU A 59 -3.14 -2.41 -8.82
CA GLU A 59 -2.94 -3.74 -9.37
C GLU A 59 -1.48 -3.98 -9.76
N VAL A 60 -1.00 -5.21 -9.55
CA VAL A 60 0.36 -5.61 -9.93
C VAL A 60 0.36 -6.15 -11.36
N LEU A 61 1.04 -5.43 -12.26
CA LEU A 61 1.15 -5.81 -13.68
C LEU A 61 2.55 -6.33 -14.03
N VAL A 62 2.58 -7.48 -14.70
CA VAL A 62 3.84 -8.08 -15.18
C VAL A 62 4.34 -7.35 -16.43
N LYS A 63 5.47 -6.66 -16.30
CA LYS A 63 6.13 -6.00 -17.44
C LYS A 63 6.98 -6.95 -18.28
N SER A 64 7.69 -7.88 -17.64
CA SER A 64 8.57 -8.84 -18.29
C SER A 64 8.46 -10.19 -17.61
N SER A 65 8.41 -11.26 -18.41
CA SER A 65 8.39 -12.64 -17.91
C SER A 65 9.73 -13.37 -18.11
N ALA A 66 10.81 -12.62 -18.33
CA ALA A 66 12.15 -13.19 -18.40
C ALA A 66 12.56 -13.74 -17.02
N PRO A 67 13.17 -14.94 -16.95
CA PRO A 67 13.62 -15.51 -15.68
C PRO A 67 14.71 -14.64 -15.06
N THR A 68 14.60 -14.43 -13.75
CA THR A 68 15.53 -13.65 -12.94
C THR A 68 16.75 -14.47 -12.52
N GLY A 69 16.64 -15.80 -12.55
CA GLY A 69 17.67 -16.73 -12.07
C GLY A 69 17.56 -17.00 -10.56
N ASP A 70 16.61 -16.39 -9.86
CA ASP A 70 16.27 -16.74 -8.48
C ASP A 70 14.99 -17.57 -8.46
N VAL A 71 15.05 -18.73 -7.83
CA VAL A 71 13.96 -19.71 -7.85
C VAL A 71 12.68 -19.17 -7.19
N LEU A 72 12.81 -18.35 -6.13
CA LEU A 72 11.65 -17.80 -5.42
C LEU A 72 10.99 -16.69 -6.25
N LEU A 73 11.81 -15.82 -6.85
CA LEU A 73 11.31 -14.74 -7.71
C LEU A 73 10.66 -15.30 -8.97
N ASP A 74 11.23 -16.35 -9.58
CA ASP A 74 10.69 -16.95 -10.79
C ASP A 74 9.38 -17.72 -10.53
N GLU A 75 9.22 -18.31 -9.34
CA GLU A 75 7.96 -18.92 -8.91
C GLU A 75 6.88 -17.87 -8.66
N ALA A 76 7.19 -16.80 -7.93
CA ALA A 76 6.28 -15.68 -7.72
C ALA A 76 5.87 -15.05 -9.06
N LEU A 77 6.83 -14.83 -9.98
CA LEU A 77 6.57 -14.31 -11.31
C LEU A 77 5.64 -15.21 -12.13
N LYS A 78 5.80 -16.54 -12.01
CA LYS A 78 4.90 -17.51 -12.64
C LYS A 78 3.48 -17.42 -12.08
N HIS A 79 3.33 -17.23 -10.77
CA HIS A 79 2.03 -17.02 -10.16
C HIS A 79 1.37 -15.74 -10.65
N ILE A 80 2.07 -14.61 -10.60
CA ILE A 80 1.54 -13.30 -11.00
C ILE A 80 1.15 -13.30 -12.48
N LYS A 81 1.94 -13.92 -13.36
CA LYS A 81 1.66 -13.99 -14.78
C LYS A 81 0.39 -14.78 -15.13
N ASN A 82 0.03 -15.79 -14.35
CA ASN A 82 -1.06 -16.72 -14.67
C ASN A 82 -2.39 -16.36 -14.00
N THR A 83 -2.43 -15.29 -13.21
CA THR A 83 -3.64 -14.86 -12.49
C THR A 83 -4.36 -13.77 -13.27
N GLU A 84 -5.62 -14.01 -13.60
CA GLU A 84 -6.56 -13.05 -14.17
C GLU A 84 -7.87 -13.11 -13.38
N PRO A 85 -8.43 -11.98 -12.89
CA PRO A 85 -7.93 -10.61 -13.00
C PRO A 85 -6.64 -10.36 -12.17
N PRO A 86 -5.87 -9.30 -12.48
CA PRO A 86 -4.72 -8.90 -11.67
C PRO A 86 -5.10 -8.64 -10.21
N GLU A 87 -4.27 -9.10 -9.29
CA GLU A 87 -4.42 -8.82 -7.85
C GLU A 87 -3.53 -7.62 -7.47
N ASP A 88 -3.88 -6.97 -6.37
CA ASP A 88 -3.11 -5.88 -5.78
C ASP A 88 -1.93 -6.38 -4.92
N VAL A 89 -1.11 -5.44 -4.45
CA VAL A 89 0.09 -5.77 -3.67
C VAL A 89 -0.25 -6.46 -2.35
N ALA A 90 -1.29 -6.03 -1.64
CA ALA A 90 -1.66 -6.61 -0.35
C ALA A 90 -2.15 -8.06 -0.53
N SER A 91 -3.03 -8.30 -1.51
CA SER A 91 -3.50 -9.65 -1.82
C SER A 91 -2.33 -10.55 -2.23
N TRP A 92 -1.38 -10.09 -3.04
CA TRP A 92 -0.22 -10.91 -3.40
C TRP A 92 0.62 -11.28 -2.19
N ILE A 93 0.81 -10.38 -1.22
CA ILE A 93 1.50 -10.70 0.03
C ILE A 93 0.76 -11.81 0.77
N GLU A 94 -0.54 -11.67 1.01
CA GLU A 94 -1.36 -12.69 1.71
C GLU A 94 -1.38 -14.06 1.00
N LEU A 95 -1.43 -14.05 -0.34
CA LEU A 95 -1.44 -15.27 -1.15
C LEU A 95 -0.09 -16.01 -1.07
N LEU A 96 1.02 -15.27 -1.14
CA LEU A 96 2.37 -15.84 -1.13
C LEU A 96 2.78 -16.29 0.28
N THR A 97 2.34 -15.60 1.34
CA THR A 97 2.53 -16.00 2.74
C THR A 97 1.62 -17.16 3.14
N GLY A 98 0.48 -17.30 2.47
CA GLY A 98 -0.54 -18.31 2.76
C GLY A 98 -1.49 -17.91 3.87
N GLU A 99 -1.70 -16.61 4.06
CA GLU A 99 -2.68 -16.03 5.00
C GLU A 99 -4.12 -16.09 4.45
N THR A 100 -4.26 -16.37 3.15
CA THR A 100 -5.58 -16.53 2.52
C THR A 100 -6.33 -17.77 2.98
N TRP A 101 -7.64 -17.63 3.17
CA TRP A 101 -8.55 -18.74 3.44
C TRP A 101 -9.23 -19.32 2.20
N ASN A 102 -8.96 -18.77 1.01
CA ASN A 102 -9.61 -19.22 -0.22
C ASN A 102 -9.01 -20.56 -0.70
N PRO A 103 -9.75 -21.68 -0.70
CA PRO A 103 -9.23 -23.00 -1.08
C PRO A 103 -8.65 -23.05 -2.50
N LEU A 104 -9.22 -22.28 -3.42
CA LEU A 104 -8.76 -22.22 -4.81
C LEU A 104 -7.43 -21.48 -4.95
N LYS A 105 -7.09 -20.61 -4.01
CA LYS A 105 -5.87 -19.79 -4.03
C LYS A 105 -4.79 -20.30 -3.07
N LEU A 106 -5.02 -21.39 -2.32
CA LEU A 106 -4.01 -21.98 -1.41
C LEU A 106 -2.74 -22.46 -2.13
N HIS A 107 -2.81 -22.74 -3.43
CA HIS A 107 -1.66 -23.19 -4.21
C HIS A 107 -0.64 -22.07 -4.51
N PHE A 108 -0.95 -20.81 -4.20
CA PHE A 108 -0.04 -19.68 -4.38
C PHE A 108 1.01 -19.56 -3.27
N GLN A 109 0.80 -20.24 -2.14
CA GLN A 109 1.69 -20.15 -0.99
C GLN A 109 3.11 -20.62 -1.35
N MET A 110 4.09 -19.75 -1.07
CA MET A 110 5.51 -20.06 -1.24
C MET A 110 5.97 -21.04 -0.16
N ARG A 111 6.47 -22.21 -0.58
CA ARG A 111 6.90 -23.26 0.36
C ARG A 111 8.41 -23.31 0.54
N ASN A 112 8.81 -23.70 1.76
CA ASN A 112 10.20 -23.95 2.16
C ASN A 112 11.12 -22.76 1.84
N VAL A 113 10.61 -21.54 2.04
CA VAL A 113 11.34 -20.30 1.70
C VAL A 113 12.65 -20.22 2.46
N ARG A 114 12.66 -20.60 3.74
CA ARG A 114 13.85 -20.57 4.60
C ARG A 114 14.94 -21.51 4.09
N GLU A 115 14.57 -22.75 3.76
CA GLU A 115 15.48 -23.78 3.26
C GLU A 115 16.06 -23.40 1.90
N ARG A 116 15.23 -22.82 1.02
CA ARG A 116 15.66 -22.35 -0.31
C ARG A 116 16.60 -21.16 -0.22
N LEU A 117 16.33 -20.21 0.68
CA LEU A 117 17.24 -19.10 0.96
C LEU A 117 18.57 -19.58 1.56
N ALA A 118 18.51 -20.52 2.52
CA ALA A 118 19.71 -21.11 3.11
C ALA A 118 20.56 -21.80 2.03
N LYS A 119 19.94 -22.59 1.15
CA LYS A 119 20.63 -23.23 0.02
C LYS A 119 21.29 -22.20 -0.90
N SER A 120 20.60 -21.13 -1.27
CA SER A 120 21.17 -20.04 -2.09
C SER A 120 22.38 -19.38 -1.41
N LEU A 121 22.32 -19.18 -0.09
CA LEU A 121 23.43 -18.62 0.68
C LEU A 121 24.61 -19.59 0.83
N VAL A 122 24.35 -20.89 0.91
CA VAL A 122 25.40 -21.93 0.87
C VAL A 122 26.08 -21.96 -0.50
N GLU A 123 25.32 -21.90 -1.60
CA GLU A 123 25.86 -21.85 -2.96
C GLU A 123 26.72 -20.60 -3.20
N LYS A 124 26.40 -19.49 -2.53
CA LYS A 124 27.18 -18.24 -2.53
C LYS A 124 28.38 -18.25 -1.57
N GLY A 125 28.53 -19.29 -0.75
CA GLY A 125 29.62 -19.42 0.22
C GLY A 125 29.48 -18.59 1.50
N VAL A 126 28.31 -17.99 1.76
CA VAL A 126 28.05 -17.20 2.98
C VAL A 126 27.78 -18.13 4.17
N LEU A 127 26.98 -19.17 3.95
CA LEU A 127 26.69 -20.22 4.92
C LEU A 127 27.45 -21.51 4.54
N SER A 128 27.74 -22.36 5.52
CA SER A 128 28.17 -23.74 5.25
C SER A 128 27.01 -24.70 5.51
N THR A 129 27.21 -25.97 5.14
CA THR A 129 26.30 -27.05 5.50
C THR A 129 27.04 -27.98 6.42
N GLU A 130 26.60 -28.05 7.67
CA GLU A 130 27.15 -28.94 8.68
C GLU A 130 26.08 -29.93 9.13
N LYS A 131 26.52 -31.15 9.43
CA LYS A 131 25.66 -32.19 9.98
C LYS A 131 25.93 -32.29 11.48
N GLN A 132 25.00 -31.79 12.29
CA GLN A 132 25.05 -31.93 13.74
C GLN A 132 24.41 -33.25 14.15
N ASN A 133 25.20 -34.13 14.76
CA ASN A 133 24.72 -35.42 15.22
C ASN A 133 24.15 -35.27 16.64
N PHE A 134 22.84 -35.48 16.79
CA PHE A 134 22.20 -35.63 18.08
C PHE A 134 22.10 -37.12 18.43
N LEU A 135 21.86 -37.44 19.70
CA LEU A 135 21.82 -38.83 20.19
C LEU A 135 20.83 -39.72 19.43
N LEU A 136 19.73 -39.16 18.90
CA LEU A 136 18.64 -39.89 18.26
C LEU A 136 18.42 -39.53 16.78
N PHE A 137 19.05 -38.48 16.28
CA PHE A 137 18.87 -38.01 14.91
C PHE A 137 20.03 -37.10 14.51
N ASP A 138 20.19 -36.91 13.21
CA ASP A 138 21.14 -35.92 12.70
C ASP A 138 20.36 -34.73 12.15
N MET A 139 20.79 -33.52 12.47
CA MET A 139 20.21 -32.27 12.00
C MET A 139 21.20 -31.58 11.06
N THR A 140 20.72 -31.18 9.89
CA THR A 140 21.51 -30.32 9.02
C THR A 140 21.39 -28.88 9.53
N THR A 141 22.51 -28.24 9.82
CA THR A 141 22.58 -26.84 10.24
C THR A 141 23.38 -26.02 9.23
N HIS A 142 23.09 -24.71 9.21
CA HIS A 142 23.70 -23.78 8.27
C HIS A 142 24.40 -22.64 9.02
N PRO A 143 25.56 -22.90 9.66
CA PRO A 143 26.27 -21.86 10.38
C PRO A 143 26.87 -20.83 9.41
N LEU A 144 27.00 -19.60 9.90
CA LEU A 144 27.62 -18.50 9.15
C LEU A 144 29.11 -18.76 9.02
N THR A 145 29.61 -18.81 7.79
CA THR A 145 31.04 -19.04 7.50
C THR A 145 31.75 -17.71 7.27
N ASP A 146 31.12 -16.81 6.51
CA ASP A 146 31.68 -15.49 6.22
C ASP A 146 30.95 -14.39 7.02
N SER A 147 31.54 -13.99 8.16
CA SER A 147 31.03 -12.86 8.93
C SER A 147 31.30 -11.51 8.26
N SER A 148 32.27 -11.43 7.35
CA SER A 148 32.69 -10.17 6.74
C SER A 148 31.62 -9.60 5.82
N GLU A 149 30.90 -10.45 5.08
CA GLU A 149 29.78 -10.01 4.23
C GLU A 149 28.60 -9.49 5.07
N LYS A 150 28.34 -10.11 6.23
CA LYS A 150 27.34 -9.61 7.18
C LYS A 150 27.75 -8.24 7.73
N GLU A 151 28.99 -8.10 8.18
CA GLU A 151 29.51 -6.83 8.71
C GLU A 151 29.49 -5.71 7.65
N ARG A 152 29.88 -6.01 6.41
CA ARG A 152 29.80 -5.07 5.29
C ARG A 152 28.38 -4.62 4.99
N LEU A 153 27.40 -5.53 5.10
CA LEU A 153 25.99 -5.19 4.93
C LEU A 153 25.49 -4.27 6.04
N VAL A 154 25.81 -4.59 7.29
CA VAL A 154 25.43 -3.78 8.47
C VAL A 154 26.06 -2.39 8.37
N GLN A 155 27.35 -2.30 8.08
CA GLN A 155 28.04 -1.02 7.93
C GLN A 155 27.40 -0.17 6.82
N ARG A 156 27.09 -0.77 5.67
CA ARG A 156 26.47 -0.05 4.55
C ARG A 156 25.08 0.48 4.88
N LEU A 157 24.30 -0.29 5.66
CA LEU A 157 22.99 0.14 6.15
C LEU A 157 23.15 1.30 7.14
N GLN A 158 24.01 1.17 8.15
CA GLN A 158 24.28 2.21 9.13
C GLN A 158 24.77 3.51 8.47
N ASP A 159 25.75 3.43 7.58
CA ASP A 159 26.30 4.59 6.85
C ASP A 159 25.23 5.31 6.03
N SER A 160 24.26 4.58 5.50
CA SER A 160 23.16 5.16 4.71
C SER A 160 22.22 6.03 5.54
N LEU A 161 22.07 5.71 6.83
CA LEU A 161 21.25 6.46 7.78
C LEU A 161 22.07 7.45 8.62
N LEU A 162 23.41 7.33 8.61
CA LEU A 162 24.34 8.23 9.30
C LEU A 162 24.99 9.21 8.32
N GLU A 163 26.19 8.90 7.84
CA GLU A 163 27.08 9.83 7.14
C GLU A 163 26.56 10.20 5.75
N ARG A 164 25.86 9.28 5.09
CA ARG A 164 25.33 9.47 3.73
C ARG A 164 23.88 9.95 3.71
N TRP A 165 23.31 10.25 4.87
CA TRP A 165 21.94 10.72 4.97
C TRP A 165 21.81 12.15 4.41
N THR A 166 21.03 12.31 3.35
CA THR A 166 20.87 13.59 2.64
C THR A 166 19.54 14.29 2.93
N ASN A 167 18.81 13.91 3.99
CA ASN A 167 17.44 14.38 4.30
C ASN A 167 16.41 14.17 3.16
N ASP A 168 16.79 13.47 2.10
CA ASP A 168 15.97 13.16 0.95
C ASP A 168 16.25 11.71 0.56
N TRP A 169 15.24 10.86 0.69
CA TRP A 169 15.33 9.43 0.42
C TRP A 169 15.58 9.13 -1.06
N ARG A 170 15.29 10.05 -1.98
CA ARG A 170 15.48 9.88 -3.43
C ARG A 170 16.94 9.76 -3.83
N ARG A 171 17.84 10.31 -3.00
CA ARG A 171 19.28 10.23 -3.21
C ARG A 171 19.85 8.89 -2.72
N MET A 172 19.07 8.14 -1.95
CA MET A 172 19.41 6.79 -1.53
C MET A 172 19.17 5.79 -2.66
N SER A 173 20.01 4.76 -2.76
CA SER A 173 19.77 3.69 -3.74
C SER A 173 18.46 2.95 -3.43
N ARG A 174 17.68 2.63 -4.47
CA ARG A 174 16.42 1.87 -4.36
C ARG A 174 16.55 0.57 -3.56
N ARG A 175 17.66 -0.14 -3.73
CA ARG A 175 17.96 -1.38 -2.98
C ARG A 175 18.11 -1.11 -1.48
N MET A 176 18.77 -0.02 -1.09
CA MET A 176 18.96 0.33 0.31
C MET A 176 17.65 0.82 0.94
N LEU A 177 16.87 1.63 0.22
CA LEU A 177 15.53 2.03 0.65
C LEU A 177 14.65 0.81 0.93
N ALA A 178 14.54 -0.10 -0.05
CA ALA A 178 13.78 -1.34 0.12
C ALA A 178 14.30 -2.20 1.28
N LEU A 179 15.63 -2.29 1.44
CA LEU A 179 16.24 -3.05 2.53
C LEU A 179 15.86 -2.49 3.90
N ILE A 180 15.91 -1.17 4.11
CA ILE A 180 15.57 -0.54 5.39
C ILE A 180 14.09 -0.74 5.71
N LEU A 181 13.20 -0.50 4.74
CA LEU A 181 11.75 -0.66 4.92
C LEU A 181 11.38 -2.11 5.25
N LEU A 182 11.91 -3.09 4.49
CA LEU A 182 11.64 -4.51 4.74
C LEU A 182 12.30 -5.02 6.02
N ALA A 183 13.50 -4.54 6.37
CA ALA A 183 14.15 -4.90 7.62
C ALA A 183 13.38 -4.37 8.84
N HIS A 184 12.74 -3.22 8.71
CA HIS A 184 11.82 -2.70 9.74
C HIS A 184 10.57 -3.56 9.85
N ALA A 185 9.89 -3.82 8.72
CA ALA A 185 8.67 -4.65 8.70
C ALA A 185 8.90 -6.09 9.22
N ALA A 186 10.12 -6.60 9.13
CA ALA A 186 10.51 -7.91 9.65
C ALA A 186 11.10 -7.87 11.07
N ASP A 187 11.08 -6.72 11.76
CA ASP A 187 11.62 -6.52 13.13
C ASP A 187 13.09 -6.94 13.30
N VAL A 188 13.90 -6.79 12.24
CA VAL A 188 15.33 -7.13 12.26
C VAL A 188 16.24 -5.92 12.14
N LEU A 189 15.69 -4.73 11.86
CA LEU A 189 16.46 -3.50 11.73
C LEU A 189 17.23 -3.16 13.02
N GLU A 190 16.59 -3.26 14.17
CA GLU A 190 17.20 -2.93 15.48
C GLU A 190 18.44 -3.77 15.79
N ASN A 191 18.45 -5.04 15.36
CA ASN A 191 19.60 -5.95 15.52
C ASN A 191 20.84 -5.43 14.79
N THR A 192 20.67 -4.62 13.75
CA THR A 192 21.79 -4.00 13.01
C THR A 192 22.29 -2.73 13.68
N LEU A 193 21.51 -2.14 14.60
CA LEU A 193 21.84 -0.88 15.27
C LEU A 193 22.48 -1.09 16.64
N SER A 194 22.41 -2.31 17.19
CA SER A 194 22.92 -2.63 18.53
C SER A 194 24.44 -2.45 18.70
N SER A 195 25.20 -2.33 17.60
CA SER A 195 26.64 -2.08 17.63
C SER A 195 27.02 -0.59 17.65
N LEU A 196 26.05 0.31 17.58
CA LEU A 196 26.28 1.76 17.55
C LEU A 196 26.42 2.34 18.96
N SER A 197 27.09 3.48 19.07
CA SER A 197 27.06 4.30 20.30
C SER A 197 25.70 4.96 20.48
N ASP A 198 25.32 5.28 21.73
CA ASP A 198 24.01 5.86 22.07
C ASP A 198 23.64 7.08 21.21
N GLU A 199 24.56 8.03 21.02
CA GLU A 199 24.32 9.22 20.18
C GLU A 199 24.03 8.88 18.70
N ARG A 200 24.75 7.90 18.15
CA ARG A 200 24.54 7.45 16.76
C ARG A 200 23.25 6.66 16.65
N TYR A 201 22.95 5.84 17.64
CA TYR A 201 21.72 5.07 17.73
C TYR A 201 20.50 5.99 17.70
N ASP A 202 20.46 7.03 18.53
CA ASP A 202 19.34 7.99 18.56
C ASP A 202 19.16 8.71 17.23
N THR A 203 20.26 9.07 16.58
CA THR A 203 20.24 9.72 15.26
C THR A 203 19.66 8.80 14.19
N VAL A 204 20.08 7.52 14.14
CA VAL A 204 19.56 6.54 13.18
C VAL A 204 18.10 6.22 13.45
N CYS A 205 17.71 6.06 14.71
CA CYS A 205 16.32 5.84 15.11
C CYS A 205 15.42 7.01 14.71
N SER A 206 15.87 8.25 14.90
CA SER A 206 15.11 9.43 14.46
C SER A 206 14.93 9.47 12.93
N ARG A 207 16.00 9.22 12.17
CA ARG A 207 15.98 9.25 10.70
C ARG A 207 15.20 8.10 10.08
N SER A 208 15.34 6.90 10.63
CA SER A 208 14.57 5.73 10.20
C SER A 208 13.08 5.91 10.47
N ARG A 209 12.68 6.40 11.65
CA ARG A 209 11.28 6.76 11.92
C ARG A 209 10.75 7.81 10.95
N SER A 210 11.49 8.88 10.71
CA SER A 210 11.08 9.91 9.73
C SER A 210 10.89 9.35 8.32
N LEU A 211 11.62 8.30 7.95
CA LEU A 211 11.47 7.62 6.66
C LEU A 211 10.24 6.70 6.63
N LEU A 212 9.99 5.99 7.74
CA LEU A 212 8.92 5.00 7.87
C LEU A 212 7.54 5.63 8.08
N GLU A 213 7.50 6.77 8.77
CA GLU A 213 6.28 7.56 8.99
C GLU A 213 5.87 8.37 7.74
N ALA A 214 6.67 8.35 6.67
CA ALA A 214 6.32 8.99 5.42
C ALA A 214 5.07 8.34 4.82
N ASN A 215 4.11 9.17 4.38
CA ASN A 215 2.86 8.67 3.82
C ASN A 215 3.12 7.99 2.45
N PRO A 216 2.88 6.67 2.31
CA PRO A 216 3.20 5.94 1.08
C PRO A 216 2.43 6.43 -0.15
N ASP A 217 1.18 6.87 0.02
CA ASP A 217 0.36 7.36 -1.09
C ASP A 217 0.94 8.66 -1.66
N LEU A 218 1.33 9.59 -0.77
CA LEU A 218 1.95 10.86 -1.15
C LEU A 218 3.34 10.65 -1.75
N GLU A 219 4.15 9.77 -1.19
CA GLU A 219 5.50 9.51 -1.73
C GLU A 219 5.45 8.78 -3.07
N SER A 220 4.51 7.84 -3.25
CA SER A 220 4.32 7.15 -4.52
C SER A 220 3.90 8.10 -5.66
N ALA A 221 3.12 9.14 -5.37
CA ALA A 221 2.71 10.14 -6.36
C ALA A 221 3.87 11.02 -6.86
N LYS A 222 4.93 11.14 -6.05
CA LYS A 222 6.12 11.94 -6.37
C LYS A 222 7.20 11.12 -7.08
N VAL A 223 7.04 9.80 -7.16
CA VAL A 223 8.02 8.88 -7.78
C VAL A 223 7.92 8.95 -9.31
N THR A 224 9.04 8.73 -9.99
CA THR A 224 9.09 8.70 -11.46
C THR A 224 9.30 7.30 -12.04
N THR A 225 9.66 6.30 -11.23
CA THR A 225 9.93 4.94 -11.72
C THR A 225 8.98 3.89 -11.14
N PRO A 226 8.47 2.94 -11.95
CA PRO A 226 7.55 1.90 -11.46
C PRO A 226 8.14 1.03 -10.34
N ALA A 227 9.46 0.86 -10.30
CA ALA A 227 10.14 0.10 -9.26
C ALA A 227 10.09 0.80 -7.89
N GLU A 228 10.20 2.13 -7.87
CA GLU A 228 10.05 2.91 -6.65
C GLU A 228 8.58 2.96 -6.20
N GLU A 229 7.63 3.03 -7.14
CA GLU A 229 6.20 2.94 -6.82
C GLU A 229 5.88 1.61 -6.13
N MET A 230 6.46 0.50 -6.61
CA MET A 230 6.30 -0.81 -5.99
C MET A 230 6.84 -0.86 -4.55
N ILE A 231 7.99 -0.22 -4.27
CA ILE A 231 8.55 -0.17 -2.91
C ILE A 231 7.57 0.52 -1.95
N TRP A 232 6.98 1.64 -2.37
CA TRP A 232 5.99 2.35 -1.56
C TRP A 232 4.66 1.61 -1.46
N ALA A 233 4.23 0.91 -2.52
CA ALA A 233 3.03 0.08 -2.48
C ALA A 233 3.17 -1.09 -1.48
N VAL A 234 4.36 -1.70 -1.41
CA VAL A 234 4.67 -2.73 -0.41
C VAL A 234 4.64 -2.15 1.01
N LEU A 235 5.21 -0.96 1.23
CA LEU A 235 5.11 -0.28 2.52
C LEU A 235 3.65 0.06 2.89
N ALA A 236 2.85 0.51 1.91
CA ALA A 236 1.44 0.78 2.11
C ALA A 236 0.67 -0.48 2.53
N ALA A 237 0.99 -1.64 1.93
CA ALA A 237 0.40 -2.92 2.31
C ALA A 237 0.74 -3.31 3.75
N PHE A 238 2.01 -3.19 4.17
CA PHE A 238 2.42 -3.46 5.56
C PHE A 238 1.80 -2.50 6.58
N ASN A 239 1.51 -1.25 6.20
CA ASN A 239 0.82 -0.31 7.09
C ASN A 239 -0.68 -0.61 7.24
N ARG A 240 -1.26 -1.45 6.39
CA ARG A 240 -2.68 -1.83 6.39
C ARG A 240 -2.94 -3.18 7.04
N SER A 241 -1.96 -4.08 7.03
CA SER A 241 -1.97 -5.39 7.71
C SER A 241 -1.78 -5.25 9.22
#